data_AF-A0A7C8VM99-F1
#
_entry.id   AF-A0A7C8VM99-F1
#
_cell.length_a   1.000
_cell.length_b   1.000
_cell.length_c   1.000
_cell.angle_alpha   90.00
_cell.angle_beta   90.00
_cell.angle_gamma   90.00
#
_symmetry.space_group_name_H-M   'P 1'
#
loop_
_entity.id
_entity.type
_entity.pdbx_description
1 polymer ?
#
loop_
_entity_poly.entity_id
_entity_poly.type
_entity_poly.pdbx_seq_one_letter_code
_entity_poly.pdbx_strand_id
1 'polypeptide(L)'
;MLQPSTLQTRLLAGRVIKASPFSQLPYRRLTPSLYTPIRHSSSSTTTTTKTPKTFYTLFPTTLPTGPPPTGPFTINLRALRAEFLKLQQSTHPDLFPPSLRKSAETASAQLNKAYTTLCSPLLRAEYLLTLRGYTDPSSDETHQITDHELLMEVLEANEVLENAREEGELVELRERNEERIEGCIGRLEELFKADRLDEVRVEVVKLKYWVNVAEGLKHWEPGKGILIVR
;
A
#
# COMPACT_ATOMS: atom_id res chain seq x y z
N MET A 1 37.74 30.47 -57.00
CA MET A 1 38.03 30.03 -55.62
C MET A 1 37.68 28.56 -55.50
N LEU A 2 38.72 27.76 -55.21
CA LEU A 2 38.81 26.43 -54.59
C LEU A 2 38.01 25.21 -55.14
N GLN A 3 38.81 24.20 -55.44
CA GLN A 3 38.62 22.83 -55.96
C GLN A 3 38.14 21.82 -54.86
N PRO A 4 37.89 20.53 -55.22
CA PRO A 4 36.88 19.61 -54.65
C PRO A 4 37.48 18.42 -53.86
N SER A 5 36.68 17.38 -53.53
CA SER A 5 37.00 15.91 -53.53
C SER A 5 35.89 15.09 -52.82
N THR A 6 34.99 14.36 -53.48
CA THR A 6 35.00 12.93 -53.94
C THR A 6 35.06 11.80 -52.88
N LEU A 7 33.99 10.96 -52.90
CA LEU A 7 33.98 9.47 -52.86
C LEU A 7 34.44 8.75 -51.56
N GLN A 8 33.94 7.60 -51.09
CA GLN A 8 32.84 6.66 -51.34
C GLN A 8 33.01 5.54 -50.25
N THR A 9 31.96 4.75 -49.96
CA THR A 9 32.05 3.28 -49.75
C THR A 9 32.43 2.66 -48.36
N ARG A 10 31.40 2.04 -47.75
CA ARG A 10 31.27 0.66 -47.18
C ARG A 10 31.83 0.22 -45.80
N LEU A 11 30.93 -0.54 -45.14
CA LEU A 11 31.04 -1.92 -44.58
C LEU A 11 31.24 -2.19 -43.06
N LEU A 12 30.20 -2.84 -42.51
CA LEU A 12 30.11 -4.08 -41.70
C LEU A 12 30.72 -4.22 -40.28
N ALA A 13 29.89 -4.96 -39.49
CA ALA A 13 30.20 -5.83 -38.35
C ALA A 13 30.55 -5.13 -37.02
N GLY A 14 30.13 -5.59 -35.84
CA GLY A 14 29.41 -6.79 -35.43
C GLY A 14 29.37 -6.86 -33.90
N ARG A 15 28.21 -7.27 -33.37
CA ARG A 15 27.97 -8.30 -32.34
C ARG A 15 28.86 -8.40 -31.08
N VAL A 16 28.14 -8.69 -29.98
CA VAL A 16 28.49 -9.50 -28.79
C VAL A 16 28.83 -8.73 -27.50
N ILE A 17 27.86 -8.81 -26.58
CA ILE A 17 27.96 -8.60 -25.13
C ILE A 17 28.76 -9.77 -24.55
N LYS A 18 29.81 -9.48 -23.76
CA LYS A 18 30.56 -10.45 -22.95
C LYS A 18 30.50 -10.08 -21.47
N ALA A 19 30.42 -11.13 -20.66
CA ALA A 19 30.14 -11.19 -19.24
C ALA A 19 31.38 -11.04 -18.32
N SER A 20 31.10 -11.09 -17.00
CA SER A 20 31.94 -11.60 -15.88
C SER A 20 32.83 -10.59 -15.13
N PRO A 21 33.38 -10.90 -13.92
CA PRO A 21 32.92 -11.73 -12.79
C PRO A 21 33.12 -11.10 -11.38
N PHE A 22 32.48 -11.73 -10.37
CA PHE A 22 32.99 -12.11 -9.03
C PHE A 22 34.34 -11.54 -8.53
N SER A 23 34.35 -10.89 -7.35
CA SER A 23 35.52 -10.74 -6.45
C SER A 23 35.05 -10.55 -4.99
N GLN A 24 35.02 -11.62 -4.20
CA GLN A 24 36.01 -12.03 -3.18
C GLN A 24 36.35 -10.99 -2.08
N LEU A 25 35.91 -11.33 -0.87
CA LEU A 25 36.31 -10.76 0.43
C LEU A 25 37.77 -11.12 0.78
N PRO A 26 38.38 -10.36 1.71
CA PRO A 26 39.20 -11.02 2.72
C PRO A 26 38.75 -10.71 4.16
N TYR A 27 38.68 -11.78 4.94
CA TYR A 27 38.57 -11.82 6.41
C TYR A 27 39.65 -10.97 7.10
N ARG A 28 39.27 -10.25 8.17
CA ARG A 28 40.24 -9.75 9.17
C ARG A 28 39.77 -10.12 10.58
N ARG A 29 40.73 -10.71 11.32
CA ARG A 29 40.60 -11.36 12.63
C ARG A 29 40.23 -10.39 13.76
N LEU A 30 39.47 -10.94 14.71
CA LEU A 30 39.19 -10.40 16.04
C LEU A 30 40.45 -10.36 16.92
N THR A 31 40.59 -9.32 17.73
CA THR A 31 41.35 -9.35 18.99
C THR A 31 40.51 -8.73 20.12
N PRO A 32 40.62 -9.22 21.37
CA PRO A 32 39.83 -8.75 22.50
C PRO A 32 40.60 -7.71 23.32
N SER A 33 39.96 -6.63 23.78
CA SER A 33 40.52 -5.85 24.89
C SER A 33 39.52 -4.89 25.54
N LEU A 34 39.20 -5.23 26.80
CA LEU A 34 38.96 -4.38 27.95
C LEU A 34 37.68 -3.52 28.04
N TYR A 35 36.82 -4.07 28.90
CA TYR A 35 35.72 -3.48 29.65
C TYR A 35 36.14 -2.25 30.46
N THR A 36 35.39 -1.15 30.29
CA THR A 36 35.31 -0.04 31.26
C THR A 36 33.85 0.38 31.38
N PRO A 37 33.24 0.38 32.58
CA PRO A 37 31.85 0.79 32.73
C PRO A 37 31.77 2.31 32.85
N ILE A 38 31.22 2.98 31.83
CA ILE A 38 30.88 4.40 31.95
C ILE A 38 29.50 4.49 32.63
N ARG A 39 29.56 4.94 33.88
CA ARG A 39 28.43 5.36 34.70
C ARG A 39 27.82 6.62 34.09
N HIS A 40 26.72 6.48 33.35
CA HIS A 40 25.90 7.62 32.97
C HIS A 40 24.77 7.80 33.98
N SER A 41 24.83 8.95 34.65
CA SER A 41 23.78 9.56 35.44
C SER A 41 22.42 9.46 34.77
N SER A 42 21.49 8.80 35.43
CA SER A 42 20.06 8.85 35.13
C SER A 42 19.54 10.26 35.41
N SER A 43 19.57 11.12 34.39
CA SER A 43 18.63 12.23 34.31
C SER A 43 17.29 11.64 33.87
N SER A 44 16.32 11.65 34.79
CA SER A 44 14.93 11.43 34.48
C SER A 44 14.43 12.58 33.60
N THR A 45 14.65 12.49 32.30
CA THR A 45 13.90 13.28 31.34
C THR A 45 12.50 12.70 31.30
N THR A 46 11.55 13.41 31.89
CA THR A 46 10.12 13.23 31.64
C THR A 46 9.87 13.43 30.15
N THR A 47 9.91 12.35 29.38
CA THR A 47 9.46 12.32 27.99
C THR A 47 7.95 12.54 28.00
N THR A 48 7.52 13.78 27.78
CA THR A 48 6.19 14.02 27.21
C THR A 48 6.16 13.34 25.85
N THR A 49 5.62 12.12 25.82
CA THR A 49 5.40 11.32 24.62
C THR A 49 4.43 12.06 23.71
N LYS A 50 4.97 12.81 22.74
CA LYS A 50 4.17 13.31 21.61
C LYS A 50 3.67 12.09 20.85
N THR A 51 2.37 11.82 20.91
CA THR A 51 1.72 10.79 20.11
C THR A 51 2.04 11.04 18.64
N PRO A 52 2.54 10.04 17.89
CA PRO A 52 2.87 10.22 16.48
C PRO A 52 1.59 10.60 15.71
N LYS A 53 1.69 11.61 14.86
CA LYS A 53 0.57 12.06 14.01
C LYS A 53 0.27 10.97 12.98
N THR A 54 -0.84 10.26 13.17
CA THR A 54 -1.37 9.26 12.21
C THR A 54 -2.67 9.77 11.59
N PHE A 55 -3.15 9.12 10.53
CA PHE A 55 -4.46 9.41 9.96
C PHE A 55 -5.60 9.22 10.98
N TYR A 56 -5.44 8.28 11.92
CA TYR A 56 -6.40 8.07 13.00
C TYR A 56 -6.50 9.29 13.93
N THR A 57 -5.39 9.96 14.23
CA THR A 57 -5.39 11.16 15.09
C THR A 57 -6.11 12.36 14.47
N LEU A 58 -6.43 12.33 13.16
CA LEU A 58 -7.19 13.38 12.49
C LEU A 58 -8.70 13.25 12.69
N PHE A 59 -9.18 12.09 13.14
CA PHE A 59 -10.61 11.81 13.35
C PHE A 59 -10.89 11.40 14.81
N PRO A 60 -10.63 12.28 15.79
CA PRO A 60 -10.70 11.93 17.22
C PRO A 60 -12.13 11.60 17.70
N THR A 61 -13.17 12.10 17.01
CA THR A 61 -14.57 11.82 17.38
C THR A 61 -14.95 10.40 16.95
N THR A 62 -14.54 10.00 15.76
CA THR A 62 -14.84 8.68 15.18
C THR A 62 -13.88 7.60 15.68
N LEU A 63 -12.61 7.94 15.89
CA LEU A 63 -11.51 7.02 16.18
C LEU A 63 -10.77 7.39 17.48
N PRO A 64 -11.47 7.47 18.63
CA PRO A 64 -10.88 7.95 19.89
C PRO A 64 -9.77 7.02 20.42
N THR A 65 -9.83 5.73 20.10
CA THR A 65 -8.87 4.70 20.54
C THR A 65 -7.66 4.58 19.62
N GLY A 66 -7.65 5.25 18.47
CA GLY A 66 -6.58 5.15 17.48
C GLY A 66 -6.60 3.83 16.68
N PRO A 67 -5.46 3.45 16.06
CA PRO A 67 -5.36 2.25 15.24
C PRO A 67 -5.34 0.95 16.06
N PRO A 68 -5.51 -0.22 15.41
CA PRO A 68 -5.26 -1.53 16.03
C PRO A 68 -3.83 -1.71 16.55
N PRO A 69 -3.64 -2.52 17.62
CA PRO A 69 -4.63 -3.39 18.27
C PRO A 69 -5.53 -2.66 19.29
N THR A 70 -5.23 -1.40 19.62
CA THR A 70 -5.97 -0.65 20.64
C THR A 70 -7.39 -0.30 20.18
N GLY A 71 -7.53 0.11 18.92
CA GLY A 71 -8.82 0.34 18.27
C GLY A 71 -9.21 -0.77 17.30
N PRO A 72 -10.45 -0.78 16.79
CA PRO A 72 -10.89 -1.73 15.78
C PRO A 72 -10.24 -1.45 14.42
N PHE A 73 -10.14 -2.48 13.58
CA PHE A 73 -9.72 -2.31 12.18
C PHE A 73 -10.87 -1.74 11.35
N THR A 74 -12.09 -2.22 11.58
CA THR A 74 -13.34 -1.79 10.95
C THR A 74 -13.75 -0.41 11.47
N ILE A 75 -14.18 0.45 10.55
CA ILE A 75 -14.54 1.84 10.84
C ILE A 75 -15.99 2.07 10.43
N ASN A 76 -16.74 2.78 11.27
CA ASN A 76 -18.06 3.28 10.90
C ASN A 76 -17.91 4.39 9.85
N LEU A 77 -18.09 4.04 8.57
CA LEU A 77 -17.90 4.98 7.45
C LEU A 77 -18.87 6.16 7.47
N ARG A 78 -20.07 6.00 8.05
CA ARG A 78 -21.04 7.09 8.21
C ARG A 78 -20.53 8.13 9.20
N ALA A 79 -20.02 7.69 10.35
CA ALA A 79 -19.42 8.58 11.35
C ALA A 79 -18.15 9.26 10.80
N LEU A 80 -17.29 8.49 10.13
CA LEU A 80 -16.07 9.02 9.51
C LEU A 80 -16.38 10.12 8.49
N ARG A 81 -17.37 9.90 7.62
CA ARG A 81 -17.82 10.91 6.63
C ARG A 81 -18.38 12.16 7.30
N ALA A 82 -19.18 12.01 8.34
CA ALA A 82 -19.76 13.15 9.06
C ALA A 82 -18.67 14.01 9.70
N GLU A 83 -17.69 13.39 10.35
CA GLU A 83 -16.54 14.10 10.93
C GLU A 83 -15.66 14.74 9.86
N PHE A 84 -15.38 14.02 8.77
CA PHE A 84 -14.62 14.54 7.63
C PHE A 84 -15.23 15.84 7.06
N LEU A 85 -16.54 15.86 6.80
CA LEU A 85 -17.21 17.05 6.27
C LEU A 85 -17.11 18.24 7.23
N LYS A 86 -17.25 18.00 8.54
CA LYS A 86 -17.11 19.02 9.58
C LYS A 86 -15.68 19.58 9.62
N LEU A 87 -14.68 18.71 9.58
CA LEU A 87 -13.27 19.10 9.57
C LEU A 87 -12.89 19.86 8.30
N GLN A 88 -13.38 19.42 7.14
CA GLN A 88 -13.13 20.05 5.85
C GLN A 88 -13.69 21.48 5.81
N GLN A 89 -14.89 21.72 6.35
CA GLN A 89 -15.46 23.06 6.48
C GLN A 89 -14.56 23.98 7.32
N SER A 90 -13.99 23.48 8.42
CA SER A 90 -13.11 24.28 9.29
C SER A 90 -11.68 24.47 8.77
N THR A 91 -11.27 23.71 7.75
CA THR A 91 -9.89 23.69 7.21
C THR A 91 -9.81 24.28 5.80
N HIS A 92 -10.90 24.87 5.29
CA HIS A 92 -10.93 25.41 3.92
C HIS A 92 -9.96 26.61 3.78
N PRO A 93 -9.05 26.62 2.77
CA PRO A 93 -8.01 27.64 2.64
C PRO A 93 -8.55 29.07 2.51
N ASP A 94 -9.76 29.24 1.98
CA ASP A 94 -10.42 30.56 1.87
C ASP A 94 -10.76 31.20 3.21
N LEU A 95 -10.80 30.41 4.29
CA LEU A 95 -11.01 30.92 5.65
C LEU A 95 -9.73 31.51 6.26
N PHE A 96 -8.57 31.28 5.63
CA PHE A 96 -7.27 31.66 6.17
C PHE A 96 -6.69 32.89 5.44
N PRO A 97 -5.96 33.75 6.17
CA PRO A 97 -5.25 34.87 5.56
C PRO A 97 -4.22 34.36 4.54
N PRO A 98 -3.84 35.16 3.53
CA PRO A 98 -2.89 34.76 2.48
C PRO A 98 -1.60 34.10 3.01
N SER A 99 -1.10 34.54 4.16
CA SER A 99 0.10 34.01 4.83
C SER A 99 -0.05 32.56 5.31
N LEU A 100 -1.27 32.10 5.60
CA LEU A 100 -1.58 30.77 6.12
C LEU A 100 -2.24 29.85 5.09
N ARG A 101 -2.64 30.37 3.92
CA ARG A 101 -3.33 29.58 2.87
C ARG A 101 -2.59 28.31 2.48
N LYS A 102 -1.27 28.39 2.24
CA LYS A 102 -0.46 27.21 1.89
C LYS A 102 -0.48 26.13 2.99
N SER A 103 -0.50 26.55 4.25
CA SER A 103 -0.61 25.62 5.38
C SER A 103 -2.00 24.98 5.43
N ALA A 104 -3.05 25.76 5.17
CA ALA A 104 -4.43 25.27 5.11
C ALA A 104 -4.65 24.31 3.93
N GLU A 105 -4.08 24.60 2.75
CA GLU A 105 -4.06 23.70 1.60
C GLU A 105 -3.40 22.37 1.93
N THR A 106 -2.23 22.41 2.60
CA THR A 106 -1.52 21.21 3.03
C THR A 106 -2.33 20.39 4.03
N ALA A 107 -2.97 21.06 5.01
CA ALA A 107 -3.83 20.39 5.99
C ALA A 107 -5.07 19.77 5.35
N SER A 108 -5.71 20.47 4.41
CA SER A 108 -6.86 19.97 3.64
C SER A 108 -6.47 18.75 2.80
N ALA A 109 -5.34 18.81 2.09
CA ALA A 109 -4.82 17.67 1.33
C ALA A 109 -4.52 16.46 2.23
N GLN A 110 -3.94 16.69 3.42
CA GLN A 110 -3.68 15.65 4.39
C GLN A 110 -4.98 15.02 4.93
N LEU A 111 -6.00 15.82 5.21
CA LEU A 111 -7.31 15.35 5.66
C LEU A 111 -8.00 14.50 4.58
N ASN A 112 -7.97 14.94 3.32
CA ASN A 112 -8.51 14.19 2.18
C ASN A 112 -7.79 12.84 2.02
N LYS A 113 -6.46 12.85 2.07
CA LYS A 113 -5.67 11.61 1.99
C LYS A 113 -6.04 10.65 3.11
N ALA A 114 -6.13 11.15 4.35
CA ALA A 114 -6.50 10.34 5.50
C ALA A 114 -7.92 9.75 5.35
N TYR A 115 -8.89 10.56 4.94
CA TYR A 115 -10.26 10.10 4.71
C TYR A 115 -10.32 8.99 3.65
N THR A 116 -9.71 9.22 2.47
CA THR A 116 -9.71 8.22 1.38
C THR A 116 -9.02 6.93 1.81
N THR A 117 -7.86 7.02 2.46
CA THR A 117 -7.15 5.84 2.97
C THR A 117 -7.97 5.08 4.01
N LEU A 118 -8.60 5.78 4.95
CA LEU A 118 -9.40 5.14 5.99
C LEU A 118 -10.73 4.60 5.48
N CYS A 119 -11.26 5.06 4.34
CA CYS A 119 -12.50 4.53 3.76
C CYS A 119 -12.31 3.14 3.14
N SER A 120 -11.21 2.92 2.41
CA SER A 120 -10.94 1.64 1.76
C SER A 120 -10.30 0.66 2.76
N PRO A 121 -10.88 -0.53 2.99
CA PRO A 121 -10.26 -1.55 3.86
C PRO A 121 -8.85 -1.95 3.40
N LEU A 122 -8.63 -2.06 2.08
CA LEU A 122 -7.31 -2.37 1.51
C LEU A 122 -6.29 -1.27 1.81
N LEU A 123 -6.60 -0.01 1.45
CA LEU A 123 -5.69 1.11 1.71
C LEU A 123 -5.46 1.32 3.22
N ARG A 124 -6.47 1.06 4.05
CA ARG A 124 -6.38 1.12 5.51
C ARG A 124 -5.42 0.07 6.03
N ALA A 125 -5.52 -1.17 5.56
CA ALA A 125 -4.64 -2.26 5.98
C ALA A 125 -3.19 -2.03 5.53
N GLU A 126 -2.98 -1.59 4.29
CA GLU A 126 -1.66 -1.18 3.78
C GLU A 126 -1.08 -0.05 4.62
N TYR A 127 -1.88 0.98 4.91
CA TYR A 127 -1.45 2.09 5.76
C TYR A 127 -1.04 1.62 7.17
N LEU A 128 -1.83 0.73 7.79
CA LEU A 128 -1.47 0.17 9.09
C LEU A 128 -0.16 -0.61 9.05
N LEU A 129 0.10 -1.38 7.99
CA LEU A 129 1.38 -2.05 7.77
C LEU A 129 2.54 -1.05 7.65
N THR A 130 2.36 0.07 6.95
CA THR A 130 3.39 1.13 6.86
C THR A 130 3.72 1.73 8.23
N LEU A 131 2.73 1.89 9.12
CA LEU A 131 2.95 2.35 10.49
C LEU A 131 3.78 1.37 11.32
N ARG A 132 3.81 0.09 10.93
CA ARG A 132 4.62 -0.96 11.56
C ARG A 132 5.97 -1.20 10.86
N GLY A 133 6.31 -0.38 9.86
CA GLY A 133 7.57 -0.46 9.13
C GLY A 133 7.54 -1.35 7.87
N TYR A 134 6.37 -1.91 7.51
CA TYR A 134 6.21 -2.70 6.29
C TYR A 134 5.76 -1.77 5.15
N THR A 135 6.68 -1.47 4.22
CA THR A 135 6.42 -0.47 3.16
C THR A 135 5.80 -1.10 1.91
N ASP A 136 6.02 -2.40 1.68
CA ASP A 136 5.42 -3.12 0.57
C ASP A 136 5.07 -4.57 0.99
N PRO A 137 3.77 -4.93 1.07
CA PRO A 137 3.37 -6.30 1.34
C PRO A 137 3.71 -7.26 0.19
N SER A 138 3.98 -6.76 -1.02
CA SER A 138 4.33 -7.54 -2.22
C SER A 138 5.84 -7.70 -2.45
N SER A 139 6.72 -6.92 -1.81
CA SER A 139 8.17 -6.95 -2.07
C SER A 139 8.92 -8.05 -1.31
N ASP A 140 8.35 -8.63 -0.25
CA ASP A 140 9.02 -9.72 0.45
C ASP A 140 8.86 -11.01 -0.34
N GLU A 141 9.90 -11.35 -1.07
CA GLU A 141 10.07 -12.61 -1.82
C GLU A 141 9.83 -13.86 -0.93
N THR A 142 9.96 -13.72 0.39
CA THR A 142 9.72 -14.78 1.39
C THR A 142 8.24 -15.11 1.61
N HIS A 143 7.32 -14.22 1.21
CA HIS A 143 5.87 -14.41 1.35
C HIS A 143 5.17 -14.54 -0.02
N GLN A 144 5.92 -14.58 -1.12
CA GLN A 144 5.44 -14.92 -2.47
C GLN A 144 5.05 -16.39 -2.65
N ILE A 145 4.96 -17.16 -1.55
CA ILE A 145 4.10 -18.33 -1.51
C ILE A 145 2.66 -17.82 -1.42
N THR A 146 2.22 -17.12 -2.46
CA THR A 146 0.79 -17.03 -2.77
C THR A 146 0.31 -18.46 -2.87
N ASP A 147 -0.61 -18.78 -1.97
CA ASP A 147 -1.32 -20.04 -1.90
C ASP A 147 -1.70 -20.49 -3.31
N HIS A 148 -1.26 -21.67 -3.73
CA HIS A 148 -1.56 -22.19 -5.07
C HIS A 148 -3.07 -22.18 -5.33
N GLU A 149 -3.86 -22.41 -4.27
CA GLU A 149 -5.31 -22.30 -4.24
C GLU A 149 -5.79 -20.88 -4.60
N LEU A 150 -5.25 -19.83 -3.97
CA LEU A 150 -5.61 -18.44 -4.30
C LEU A 150 -5.34 -18.12 -5.76
N LEU A 151 -4.18 -18.52 -6.29
CA LEU A 151 -3.84 -18.23 -7.68
C LEU A 151 -4.82 -18.92 -8.64
N MET A 152 -5.20 -20.17 -8.38
CA MET A 152 -6.20 -20.87 -9.18
C MET A 152 -7.55 -20.16 -9.13
N GLU A 153 -8.02 -19.75 -7.95
CA GLU A 153 -9.31 -19.05 -7.84
C GLU A 153 -9.31 -17.69 -8.55
N VAL A 154 -8.20 -16.95 -8.50
CA VAL A 154 -8.07 -15.66 -9.21
C VAL A 154 -8.02 -15.87 -10.71
N LEU A 155 -7.33 -16.91 -11.20
CA LEU A 155 -7.33 -17.27 -12.62
C LEU A 155 -8.73 -17.65 -13.11
N GLU A 156 -9.47 -18.45 -12.34
CA GLU A 156 -10.85 -18.82 -12.65
C GLU A 156 -11.77 -17.58 -12.70
N ALA A 157 -11.64 -16.67 -11.73
CA ALA A 157 -12.41 -15.42 -11.72
C ALA A 157 -12.12 -14.56 -12.96
N ASN A 158 -10.86 -14.46 -13.38
CA ASN A 158 -10.48 -13.73 -14.59
C ASN A 158 -10.99 -14.41 -15.86
N GLU A 159 -10.97 -15.75 -15.93
CA GLU A 159 -11.52 -16.49 -17.07
C GLU A 159 -13.03 -16.22 -17.23
N VAL A 160 -13.78 -16.23 -16.14
CA VAL A 160 -15.22 -15.89 -16.15
C VAL A 160 -15.42 -14.46 -16.65
N LEU A 161 -14.63 -13.50 -16.15
CA LEU A 161 -14.66 -12.11 -16.60
C LEU A 161 -14.40 -11.97 -18.11
N GLU A 162 -13.36 -12.65 -18.62
CA GLU A 162 -12.95 -12.59 -20.03
C GLU A 162 -13.96 -13.25 -20.99
N ASN A 163 -14.58 -14.35 -20.55
CA ASN A 163 -15.49 -15.14 -21.39
C ASN A 163 -16.94 -14.67 -21.32
N ALA A 164 -17.28 -13.84 -20.32
CA ALA A 164 -18.63 -13.32 -20.16
C ALA A 164 -19.09 -12.57 -21.41
N ARG A 165 -20.34 -12.80 -21.81
CA ARG A 165 -20.97 -12.13 -22.98
C ARG A 165 -22.02 -11.12 -22.59
N GLU A 166 -22.60 -11.28 -21.41
CA GLU A 166 -23.63 -10.41 -20.86
C GLU A 166 -23.44 -10.25 -19.35
N GLU A 167 -23.92 -9.13 -18.80
CA GLU A 167 -23.80 -8.79 -17.37
C GLU A 167 -24.42 -9.86 -16.46
N GLY A 168 -25.46 -10.56 -16.94
CA GLY A 168 -26.11 -11.64 -16.20
C GLY A 168 -25.18 -12.80 -15.84
N GLU A 169 -24.17 -13.08 -16.67
CA GLU A 169 -23.17 -14.13 -16.43
C GLU A 169 -22.19 -13.77 -15.31
N LEU A 170 -22.12 -12.50 -14.91
CA LEU A 170 -21.20 -11.99 -13.88
C LEU A 170 -21.82 -11.88 -12.49
N VAL A 171 -23.13 -12.09 -12.34
CA VAL A 171 -23.84 -11.92 -11.06
C VAL A 171 -23.26 -12.84 -9.99
N GLU A 172 -23.13 -14.14 -10.28
CA GLU A 172 -22.58 -15.10 -9.32
C GLU A 172 -21.11 -14.82 -8.97
N LEU A 173 -20.32 -14.34 -9.94
CA LEU A 173 -18.93 -13.96 -9.68
C LEU A 173 -18.87 -12.73 -8.77
N ARG A 174 -19.76 -11.75 -8.98
CA ARG A 174 -19.86 -10.54 -8.16
C ARG A 174 -20.21 -10.87 -6.71
N GLU A 175 -21.24 -11.69 -6.50
CA GLU A 175 -21.67 -12.13 -5.16
C GLU A 175 -20.56 -12.90 -4.44
N ARG A 176 -19.95 -13.91 -5.09
CA ARG A 176 -18.83 -14.66 -4.50
C ARG A 176 -17.61 -13.79 -4.20
N ASN A 177 -17.32 -12.82 -5.06
CA ASN A 177 -16.18 -11.92 -4.84
C ASN A 177 -16.45 -10.96 -3.67
N GLU A 178 -17.69 -10.49 -3.51
CA GLU A 178 -18.10 -9.68 -2.36
C GLU A 178 -17.96 -10.48 -1.05
N GLU A 179 -18.44 -11.73 -1.01
CA GLU A 179 -18.26 -12.62 0.15
C GLU A 179 -16.77 -12.85 0.49
N ARG A 180 -15.91 -13.04 -0.51
CA ARG A 180 -14.46 -13.17 -0.32
C ARG A 180 -13.84 -11.90 0.27
N ILE A 181 -14.24 -10.72 -0.24
CA ILE A 181 -13.77 -9.43 0.29
C ILE A 181 -14.21 -9.27 1.75
N GLU A 182 -15.48 -9.52 2.06
CA GLU A 182 -16.01 -9.43 3.42
C GLU A 182 -15.30 -10.40 4.36
N GLY A 183 -15.08 -11.64 3.92
CA GLY A 183 -14.30 -12.64 4.65
C GLY A 183 -12.87 -12.18 4.94
N CYS A 184 -12.19 -11.56 3.97
CA CYS A 184 -10.86 -10.99 4.18
C CYS A 184 -10.87 -9.83 5.19
N ILE A 185 -11.87 -8.95 5.12
CA ILE A 185 -12.02 -7.83 6.07
C ILE A 185 -12.24 -8.36 7.50
N GLY A 186 -13.09 -9.39 7.66
CA GLY A 186 -13.32 -10.04 8.94
C GLY A 186 -12.05 -10.70 9.50
N ARG A 187 -11.27 -11.38 8.66
CA ARG A 187 -9.97 -11.94 9.07
C ARG A 187 -8.97 -10.86 9.46
N LEU A 188 -8.89 -9.76 8.71
CA LEU A 188 -8.02 -8.64 9.05
C LEU A 188 -8.37 -8.03 10.41
N GLU A 189 -9.66 -7.90 10.76
CA GLU A 189 -10.08 -7.45 12.10
C GLU A 189 -9.46 -8.31 13.21
N GLU A 190 -9.62 -9.63 13.12
CA GLU A 190 -9.11 -10.55 14.15
C GLU A 190 -7.57 -10.58 14.17
N LEU A 191 -6.92 -10.56 13.00
CA LEU A 191 -5.46 -10.57 12.90
C LEU A 191 -4.82 -9.30 13.45
N PHE A 192 -5.40 -8.12 13.15
CA PHE A 192 -4.93 -6.85 13.71
C PHE A 192 -5.17 -6.75 15.21
N LYS A 193 -6.30 -7.26 15.70
CA LYS A 193 -6.61 -7.33 17.14
C LYS A 193 -5.64 -8.26 17.89
N ALA A 194 -5.22 -9.35 17.26
CA ALA A 194 -4.24 -10.29 17.80
C ALA A 194 -2.78 -9.89 17.54
N ASP A 195 -2.54 -8.75 16.86
CA ASP A 195 -1.21 -8.26 16.46
C ASP A 195 -0.38 -9.26 15.62
N ARG A 196 -1.04 -10.12 14.83
CA ARG A 196 -0.42 -11.17 14.00
C ARG A 196 0.03 -10.63 12.64
N LEU A 197 1.06 -9.77 12.64
CA LEU A 197 1.43 -8.98 11.45
C LEU A 197 1.82 -9.80 10.22
N ASP A 198 2.53 -10.93 10.37
CA ASP A 198 2.91 -11.75 9.21
C ASP A 198 1.68 -12.31 8.47
N GLU A 199 0.64 -12.69 9.21
CA GLU A 199 -0.62 -13.14 8.64
C GLU A 199 -1.46 -12.01 8.08
N VAL A 200 -1.43 -10.81 8.71
CA VAL A 200 -2.03 -9.61 8.12
C VAL A 200 -1.46 -9.38 6.73
N ARG A 201 -0.15 -9.52 6.53
CA ARG A 201 0.49 -9.31 5.22
C ARG A 201 -0.06 -10.27 4.16
N VAL A 202 -0.17 -11.55 4.50
CA VAL A 202 -0.75 -12.58 3.62
C VAL A 202 -2.21 -12.23 3.29
N GLU A 203 -2.98 -11.83 4.29
CA GLU A 203 -4.39 -11.50 4.12
C GLU A 203 -4.60 -10.22 3.29
N VAL A 204 -3.72 -9.22 3.42
CA VAL A 204 -3.71 -8.01 2.58
C VAL A 204 -3.46 -8.35 1.11
N VAL A 205 -2.55 -9.28 0.83
CA VAL A 205 -2.30 -9.77 -0.54
C VAL A 205 -3.55 -10.45 -1.11
N LYS A 206 -4.23 -11.31 -0.33
CA LYS A 206 -5.50 -11.92 -0.72
C LYS A 206 -6.56 -10.87 -1.05
N LEU A 207 -6.76 -9.91 -0.15
CA LEU A 207 -7.71 -8.81 -0.33
C LEU A 207 -7.42 -8.00 -1.60
N LYS A 208 -6.14 -7.74 -1.89
CA LYS A 208 -5.73 -7.01 -3.11
C LYS A 208 -6.19 -7.72 -4.38
N TYR A 209 -6.06 -9.05 -4.47
CA TYR A 209 -6.54 -9.79 -5.63
C TYR A 209 -8.06 -9.70 -5.79
N TRP A 210 -8.83 -9.84 -4.71
CA TRP A 210 -10.29 -9.74 -4.77
C TRP A 210 -10.80 -8.34 -5.09
N VAL A 211 -10.10 -7.31 -4.59
CA VAL A 211 -10.37 -5.92 -4.99
C VAL A 211 -10.10 -5.71 -6.48
N ASN A 212 -9.01 -6.27 -7.03
CA ASN A 212 -8.73 -6.19 -8.46
C ASN A 212 -9.83 -6.87 -9.30
N VAL A 213 -10.33 -8.03 -8.86
CA VAL A 213 -11.48 -8.70 -9.50
C VAL A 213 -12.74 -7.84 -9.42
N ALA A 214 -13.01 -7.20 -8.28
CA ALA A 214 -14.13 -6.26 -8.14
C ALA A 214 -14.01 -5.05 -9.08
N GLU A 215 -12.79 -4.53 -9.27
CA GLU A 215 -12.54 -3.47 -10.23
C GLU A 215 -12.75 -3.95 -11.67
N GLY A 216 -12.33 -5.17 -12.01
CA GLY A 216 -12.63 -5.81 -13.29
C GLY A 216 -14.13 -5.90 -13.54
N LEU A 217 -14.89 -6.43 -12.57
CA LEU A 217 -16.35 -6.54 -12.60
C LEU A 217 -17.07 -5.19 -12.70
N LYS A 218 -16.48 -4.11 -12.20
CA LYS A 218 -17.08 -2.76 -12.24
C LYS A 218 -16.88 -2.08 -13.58
N HIS A 219 -15.75 -2.35 -14.24
CA HIS A 219 -15.39 -1.75 -15.53
C HIS A 219 -15.61 -2.68 -16.72
N TRP A 220 -16.21 -3.85 -16.49
CA TRP A 220 -16.57 -4.78 -17.54
C TRP A 220 -17.63 -4.17 -18.46
N GLU A 221 -17.45 -4.37 -19.77
CA GLU A 221 -18.40 -3.96 -20.80
C GLU A 221 -18.48 -5.05 -21.88
N PRO A 222 -19.69 -5.36 -22.39
CA PRO A 222 -19.85 -6.40 -23.42
C PRO A 222 -19.06 -6.04 -24.68
N GLY A 223 -18.25 -6.98 -25.17
CA GLY A 223 -17.48 -6.83 -26.41
C GLY A 223 -16.23 -5.94 -26.32
N LYS A 224 -15.89 -5.40 -25.15
CA LYS A 224 -14.56 -4.80 -24.89
C LYS A 224 -13.70 -5.81 -24.14
N GLY A 225 -12.58 -6.20 -24.74
CA GLY A 225 -11.57 -7.00 -24.03
C GLY A 225 -11.10 -6.26 -22.77
N ILE A 226 -10.99 -6.97 -21.66
CA ILE A 226 -10.64 -6.40 -20.36
C ILE A 226 -9.19 -5.92 -20.43
N LEU A 227 -8.97 -4.64 -20.15
CA LEU A 227 -7.62 -4.12 -19.89
C LEU A 227 -7.22 -4.58 -18.48
N ILE A 228 -6.54 -5.72 -18.39
CA ILE A 228 -5.88 -6.12 -17.14
C ILE A 228 -4.77 -5.10 -16.88
N VAL A 229 -4.98 -4.20 -15.91
CA VAL A 229 -3.92 -3.34 -15.40
C VAL A 229 -2.94 -4.25 -14.67
N ARG A 230 -1.79 -4.50 -15.31
CA ARG A 230 -0.65 -5.25 -14.77
C ARG A 230 0.09 -4.48 -13.69
#